data_AF-A0A1D9GRF7-F1
#
_entry.id   AF-A0A1D9GRF7-F1
#
_cell.length_a   1.000
_cell.length_b   1.000
_cell.length_c   1.000
_cell.angle_alpha   90.00
_cell.angle_beta   90.00
_cell.angle_gamma   90.00
#
_symmetry.space_group_name_H-M   'P 1'
#
loop_
_entity.id
_entity.type
_entity.pdbx_description
1 polymer ?
#
loop_
_entity_poly.entity_id
_entity_poly.type
_entity_poly.pdbx_seq_one_letter_code
_entity_poly.pdbx_strand_id
1 'polypeptide(L)' 'MMPLSSWMESYSRRQQFRRIATTLLGERDEIICDLGYSRQELVSALKLPLRSDALTYIEQRRSKRRLAD' A
#
# COMPACT_ATOMS: atom_id res chain seq x y z
N MET A 1 0.47 -22.49 -8.48
CA MET A 1 -0.82 -22.21 -7.80
C MET A 1 -0.52 -21.91 -6.33
N MET A 2 -1.01 -20.81 -5.77
CA MET A 2 -0.84 -20.55 -4.33
C MET A 2 -1.80 -21.46 -3.53
N PRO A 3 -1.40 -21.92 -2.33
CA PRO A 3 -2.32 -22.58 -1.40
C PRO A 3 -3.51 -21.66 -1.05
N LEU A 4 -4.69 -22.25 -0.83
CA LEU A 4 -5.91 -21.49 -0.51
C LEU A 4 -5.75 -20.58 0.72
N SER A 5 -5.03 -21.05 1.74
CA SER A 5 -4.70 -20.28 2.95
C SER A 5 -3.88 -19.01 2.63
N SER A 6 -2.85 -19.15 1.78
CA SER A 6 -2.01 -18.02 1.34
C SER A 6 -2.80 -17.03 0.48
N TRP A 7 -3.75 -17.52 -0.33
CA TRP A 7 -4.65 -16.68 -1.12
C TRP A 7 -5.60 -15.86 -0.22
N MET A 8 -6.22 -16.52 0.77
CA MET A 8 -7.09 -15.85 1.76
C MET A 8 -6.32 -14.81 2.57
N GLU A 9 -5.11 -15.12 3.01
CA GLU A 9 -4.27 -14.20 3.76
C GLU A 9 -3.89 -12.96 2.92
N SER A 10 -3.46 -13.18 1.67
CA SER A 10 -3.16 -12.09 0.73
C SER A 10 -4.40 -11.23 0.45
N TYR A 11 -5.58 -11.85 0.35
CA TYR A 11 -6.84 -11.15 0.20
C TYR A 11 -7.20 -10.32 1.43
N SER A 12 -7.04 -10.88 2.63
CA SER A 12 -7.28 -10.17 3.89
C SER A 12 -6.39 -8.94 4.02
N ARG A 13 -5.07 -9.10 3.83
CA ARG A 13 -4.10 -7.98 3.80
C ARG A 13 -4.49 -6.93 2.77
N ARG A 14 -4.94 -7.37 1.58
CA ARG A 14 -5.39 -6.46 0.54
C ARG A 14 -6.63 -5.67 0.93
N GLN A 15 -7.62 -6.30 1.57
CA GLN A 15 -8.81 -5.60 2.03
C GLN A 15 -8.49 -4.60 3.14
N GLN A 16 -7.60 -4.96 4.07
CA GLN A 16 -7.12 -4.04 5.09
C GLN A 16 -6.42 -2.84 4.47
N PHE A 17 -5.49 -3.08 3.53
CA PHE A 17 -4.83 -2.00 2.80
C PHE A 17 -5.82 -1.11 2.06
N ARG A 18 -6.81 -1.68 1.36
CA ARG A 18 -7.85 -0.92 0.64
C ARG A 18 -8.62 0.00 1.57
N ARG A 19 -8.99 -0.45 2.77
CA ARG A 19 -9.70 0.37 3.75
C ARG A 19 -8.85 1.58 4.15
N ILE A 20 -7.60 1.34 4.56
CA ILE A 20 -6.67 2.39 4.99
C ILE A 20 -6.39 3.38 3.85
N ALA A 21 -6.05 2.87 2.67
CA ALA A 21 -5.75 3.71 1.51
C ALA A 21 -6.96 4.54 1.08
N THR A 22 -8.17 3.99 1.14
CA THR A 22 -9.39 4.75 0.81
C THR A 22 -9.63 5.88 1.79
N THR A 23 -9.46 5.63 3.10
CA THR A 23 -9.55 6.68 4.12
C THR A 23 -8.52 7.77 3.88
N LEU A 24 -7.24 7.40 3.69
CA LEU A 24 -6.16 8.35 3.44
C LEU A 24 -6.38 9.17 2.16
N LEU A 25 -6.88 8.55 1.09
CA LEU A 25 -7.13 9.25 -0.17
C LEU A 25 -8.27 10.28 -0.09
N GLY A 26 -9.11 10.20 0.94
CA GLY A 26 -10.11 11.23 1.26
C GLY A 26 -9.50 12.48 1.91
N GLU A 27 -8.30 12.37 2.47
CA GLU A 27 -7.62 13.48 3.15
C GLU A 27 -6.86 14.38 2.17
N ARG A 28 -6.43 15.55 2.67
CA ARG A 28 -5.53 16.46 1.96
C ARG A 28 -4.12 15.88 1.81
N ASP A 29 -3.42 16.29 0.76
CA ASP A 29 -2.06 15.78 0.47
C ASP A 29 -1.06 16.10 1.59
N GLU A 30 -1.19 17.25 2.25
CA GLU A 30 -0.40 17.63 3.42
C GLU A 30 -0.50 16.57 4.53
N ILE A 31 -1.74 16.17 4.88
CA ILE A 31 -2.01 15.14 5.90
C ILE A 31 -1.44 13.78 5.48
N ILE A 32 -1.60 13.41 4.22
CA ILE A 32 -1.07 12.15 3.67
C ILE A 32 0.47 12.15 3.77
N CYS A 33 1.11 13.27 3.45
CA CYS A 33 2.56 13.46 3.52
C CYS A 33 3.08 13.45 4.95
N ASP A 34 2.39 14.07 5.91
CA ASP A 34 2.75 14.05 7.34
C ASP A 34 2.73 12.62 7.91
N LEU A 35 1.82 11.78 7.41
CA LEU A 35 1.77 10.34 7.73
C LEU A 35 2.85 9.51 6.99
N GLY A 36 3.74 10.18 6.25
CA GLY A 36 4.83 9.60 5.47
C GLY A 36 4.39 8.89 4.20
N TYR A 37 3.15 9.08 3.75
CA TYR A 37 2.62 8.49 2.53
C TYR A 37 2.65 9.49 1.38
N SER A 38 2.52 8.99 0.15
CA SER A 38 2.22 9.81 -1.02
C SER A 38 0.93 9.31 -1.65
N ARG A 39 0.07 10.24 -2.08
CA ARG A 39 -1.16 9.92 -2.83
C ARG A 39 -0.86 9.02 -4.03
N GLN A 40 0.21 9.35 -4.77
CA GLN A 40 0.60 8.58 -5.96
C GLN A 40 0.99 7.15 -5.60
N GLU A 41 1.65 6.93 -4.47
CA GLU A 41 2.02 5.60 -4.00
C GLU A 41 0.81 4.78 -3.58
N LEU A 42 -0.11 5.37 -2.82
CA LEU A 42 -1.35 4.73 -2.41
C LEU A 42 -2.18 4.29 -3.62
N VAL A 43 -2.35 5.18 -4.60
CA VAL A 43 -3.05 4.87 -5.87
C VAL A 43 -2.33 3.77 -6.66
N SER A 44 -1.00 3.80 -6.71
CA SER A 44 -0.21 2.76 -7.40
C SER A 44 -0.38 1.39 -6.73
N ALA A 45 -0.30 1.37 -5.40
CA ALA A 45 -0.40 0.16 -4.59
C ALA A 45 -1.81 -0.47 -4.68
N LEU A 46 -2.87 0.35 -4.80
CA LEU A 46 -4.24 -0.12 -5.01
C LEU A 46 -4.43 -0.90 -6.31
N LYS A 47 -3.62 -0.60 -7.35
CA LYS A 47 -3.71 -1.22 -8.68
C LYS A 47 -2.90 -2.52 -8.82
N LEU A 48 -2.14 -2.92 -7.80
CA LEU A 48 -1.31 -4.12 -7.86
C LEU A 48 -2.15 -5.40 -8.04
N PRO A 49 -1.63 -6.48 -8.63
CA PRO A 49 -2.34 -7.76 -8.57
C PRO A 49 -2.37 -8.29 -7.13
N LEU A 50 -3.31 -9.19 -6.81
CA LEU A 50 -3.47 -9.76 -5.47
C LEU A 50 -2.21 -10.48 -4.96
N ARG A 51 -1.44 -11.08 -5.88
CA ARG A 51 -0.15 -11.74 -5.59
C ARG A 51 0.95 -10.79 -5.12
N SER A 52 0.73 -9.48 -5.20
CA SER A 52 1.69 -8.46 -4.79
C SER A 52 1.17 -7.75 -3.55
N ASP A 53 1.97 -7.80 -2.48
CA ASP A 53 1.65 -7.12 -1.23
C ASP A 53 1.82 -5.60 -1.39
N ALA A 54 0.72 -4.88 -1.15
CA ALA A 54 0.66 -3.43 -1.31
C ALA A 54 1.44 -2.68 -0.22
N LEU A 55 1.54 -3.23 0.99
CA LEU A 55 2.32 -2.65 2.07
C LEU A 55 3.81 -2.80 1.80
N THR A 56 4.24 -4.00 1.40
CA THR A 56 5.63 -4.25 1.00
C THR A 56 6.07 -3.34 -0.15
N TYR A 57 5.18 -3.10 -1.13
CA TYR A 57 5.45 -2.15 -2.22
C TYR A 57 5.71 -0.72 -1.72
N ILE A 58 4.90 -0.23 -0.79
CA ILE A 58 5.06 1.10 -0.19
C ILE A 58 6.35 1.17 0.63
N GLU A 59 6.62 0.15 1.44
CA GLU A 59 7.85 0.08 2.23
C GLU A 59 9.09 0.12 1.36
N GLN A 60 9.12 -0.65 0.27
CA GLN A 60 10.25 -0.64 -0.67
C GLN A 60 10.48 0.75 -1.27
N ARG A 61 9.43 1.48 -1.64
CA ARG A 61 9.60 2.86 -2.14
C ARG A 61 10.07 3.81 -1.05
N ARG A 62 9.55 3.70 0.17
CA ARG A 62 10.01 4.49 1.33
C ARG A 62 11.49 4.25 1.61
N SER A 63 11.92 3.01 1.60
CA SER A 63 13.33 2.64 1.78
C SER A 63 14.23 3.23 0.70
N LYS A 64 13.78 3.22 -0.57
CA LYS A 64 14.51 3.84 -1.67
C LYS A 64 14.65 5.35 -1.53
N ARG A 65 13.61 6.05 -1.03
CA ARG A 65 13.71 7.50 -0.75
C ARG A 65 14.73 7.79 0.35
N ARG A 66 14.65 7.08 1.47
CA ARG A 66 15.58 7.25 2.60
C ARG A 66 17.05 6.96 2.26
N LEU A 67 17.32 6.18 1.22
CA LEU A 67 18.68 5.90 0.74
C LEU A 67 19.18 6.92 -0.29
N ALA A 68 18.28 7.75 -0.83
CA ALA A 68 18.60 8.80 -1.80
C ALA A 68 18.73 10.19 -1.16
N ASP A 69 18.31 10.33 0.11
CA ASP A 69 18.57 11.46 1.01
C ASP A 69 19.92 11.26 1.73
#